data_AF-A0A3M9ZLM4-F1
#
_entry.id   AF-A0A3M9ZLM4-F1
#
_cell.length_a   1.000
_cell.length_b   1.000
_cell.length_c   1.000
_cell.angle_alpha   90.00
_cell.angle_beta   90.00
_cell.angle_gamma   90.00
#
_symmetry.space_group_name_H-M   'P 1'
#
loop_
_entity.id
_entity.type
_entity.pdbx_description
1 polymer ?
#
loop_
_entity_poly.entity_id
_entity_poly.type
_entity_poly.pdbx_seq_one_letter_code
_entity_poly.pdbx_strand_id
1 'polypeptide(L)'
;MASIEVSLPSMGIGAAIAAAAILALACGERHAILDGNVKRILARHDDIAGWPGRAAVGRRLWRAAEKRLPRERIADYTQAMMDLGALVCTRNNPDCGACPVAGDCRALAAGRVAR
;
A
#
# COMPACT_ATOMS: atom_id res chain seq x y z
N MET A 1 27.74 0.12 -10.63
CA MET A 1 26.65 0.21 -9.63
C MET A 1 26.49 -1.18 -9.04
N ALA A 2 26.61 -1.33 -7.72
CA ALA A 2 26.41 -2.63 -7.08
C ALA A 2 24.93 -3.00 -7.16
N SER A 3 24.62 -4.16 -7.73
CA SER A 3 23.26 -4.72 -7.69
C SER A 3 22.97 -5.12 -6.25
N ILE A 4 22.00 -4.48 -5.60
CA ILE A 4 21.54 -4.88 -4.28
C ILE A 4 20.65 -6.12 -4.46
N GLU A 5 21.19 -7.32 -4.29
CA GLU A 5 20.40 -8.56 -4.31
C GLU A 5 19.72 -8.76 -2.94
N VAL A 6 18.41 -8.47 -2.84
CA VAL A 6 17.63 -8.79 -1.64
C VAL A 6 16.67 -9.95 -1.89
N SER A 7 16.90 -11.07 -1.21
CA SER A 7 16.00 -12.23 -1.24
C SER A 7 14.80 -12.02 -0.30
N LEU A 8 13.70 -11.52 -0.86
CA LEU A 8 12.43 -11.32 -0.17
C LEU A 8 11.77 -12.61 0.39
N PRO A 9 11.82 -13.79 -0.28
CA PRO A 9 11.05 -14.97 0.13
C PRO A 9 11.43 -15.56 1.49
N SER A 10 12.69 -15.43 1.92
CA SER A 10 13.20 -16.00 3.18
C SER A 10 13.10 -15.05 4.38
N MET A 11 12.63 -13.83 4.16
CA MET A 11 12.55 -12.80 5.19
C MET A 11 11.24 -12.88 5.99
N GLY A 12 11.30 -12.52 7.27
CA GLY A 12 10.10 -12.19 8.03
C GLY A 12 9.34 -11.03 7.37
N ILE A 13 8.02 -10.98 7.53
CA ILE A 13 7.12 -10.05 6.81
C ILE A 13 7.59 -8.58 6.92
N GLY A 14 8.04 -8.16 8.10
CA GLY A 14 8.55 -6.79 8.30
C GLY A 14 9.82 -6.50 7.50
N ALA A 15 10.79 -7.43 7.50
CA ALA A 15 12.02 -7.30 6.74
C ALA A 15 11.77 -7.34 5.22
N ALA A 16 10.83 -8.17 4.75
CA ALA A 16 10.42 -8.19 3.35
C ALA A 16 9.79 -6.87 2.89
N ILE A 17 8.97 -6.22 3.74
CA ILE A 17 8.39 -4.90 3.43
C ILE A 17 9.49 -3.83 3.34
N ALA A 18 10.43 -3.81 4.29
CA ALA A 18 11.53 -2.86 4.30
C ALA A 18 12.43 -3.03 3.07
N ALA A 19 12.75 -4.28 2.71
CA ALA A 19 13.51 -4.61 1.51
C ALA A 19 12.78 -4.16 0.22
N ALA A 20 11.49 -4.45 0.09
CA ALA A 20 10.69 -4.01 -1.06
C ALA A 20 10.66 -2.48 -1.18
N ALA A 21 10.58 -1.75 -0.05
CA ALA A 21 10.65 -0.30 -0.05
C ALA A 21 12.03 0.21 -0.52
N ILE A 22 13.13 -0.38 -0.03
CA ILE A 22 14.48 -0.02 -0.47
C ILE A 22 14.65 -0.26 -1.98
N LEU A 23 14.25 -1.42 -2.47
CA LEU A 23 14.36 -1.77 -3.89
C LEU A 23 13.53 -0.81 -4.76
N ALA A 24 12.30 -0.49 -4.36
CA ALA A 24 11.45 0.45 -5.10
C ALA A 24 11.96 1.89 -5.08
N LEU A 25 12.38 2.40 -3.92
CA LEU A 25 12.76 3.80 -3.74
C LEU A 25 14.20 4.09 -4.22
N ALA A 26 15.16 3.24 -3.86
CA ALA A 26 16.57 3.47 -4.15
C ALA A 26 17.02 2.86 -5.48
N CYS A 27 16.43 1.72 -5.87
CA CYS A 27 16.84 0.99 -7.08
C CYS A 27 15.84 1.14 -8.23
N GLY A 28 14.67 1.74 -7.99
CA GLY A 28 13.62 1.88 -9.01
C GLY A 28 12.99 0.55 -9.42
N GLU A 29 13.12 -0.49 -8.61
CA GLU A 29 12.60 -1.81 -8.91
C GLU A 29 11.09 -1.92 -8.65
N ARG A 30 10.41 -2.73 -9.45
CA ARG A 30 8.95 -2.84 -9.40
C ARG A 30 8.46 -3.81 -8.31
N HIS A 31 8.53 -3.35 -7.06
CA HIS A 31 8.03 -4.09 -5.89
C HIS A 31 6.90 -3.36 -5.17
N ALA A 32 5.94 -4.15 -4.66
CA ALA A 32 4.85 -3.62 -3.84
C ALA A 32 5.29 -3.46 -2.39
N ILE A 33 4.87 -2.35 -1.78
CA ILE A 33 4.92 -2.17 -0.34
C ILE A 33 3.54 -2.48 0.26
N LEU A 34 3.51 -3.02 1.47
CA LEU A 34 2.27 -3.30 2.19
C LEU A 34 2.41 -3.08 3.69
N ASP A 35 2.77 -1.85 4.06
CA ASP A 35 2.83 -1.41 5.45
C ASP A 35 1.42 -1.13 6.03
N GLY A 36 1.34 -0.63 7.26
CA GLY A 36 0.05 -0.32 7.90
C GLY A 36 -0.75 0.78 7.18
N ASN A 37 -0.08 1.71 6.51
CA ASN A 37 -0.71 2.80 5.77
C ASN A 37 -1.33 2.29 4.48
N VAL A 38 -0.54 1.60 3.66
CA VAL A 38 -1.00 1.03 2.39
C VAL A 38 -2.09 -0.02 2.59
N LYS A 39 -1.99 -0.86 3.62
CA LYS A 39 -3.08 -1.81 3.98
C LYS A 39 -4.41 -1.09 4.19
N ARG A 40 -4.41 0.04 4.89
CA ARG A 40 -5.63 0.81 5.19
C ARG A 40 -6.20 1.45 3.93
N ILE A 41 -5.35 2.07 3.11
CA ILE A 41 -5.76 2.66 1.83
C ILE A 41 -6.44 1.59 0.97
N LEU A 42 -5.77 0.46 0.74
CA LEU A 42 -6.29 -0.62 -0.11
C LEU A 42 -7.55 -1.26 0.49
N ALA A 43 -7.61 -1.43 1.81
CA ALA A 43 -8.79 -1.97 2.47
C ALA A 43 -10.02 -1.08 2.29
N ARG A 44 -9.85 0.25 2.39
CA ARG A 44 -10.93 1.22 2.18
C ARG A 44 -11.28 1.37 0.71
N HIS A 45 -10.29 1.53 -0.15
CA HIS A 45 -10.48 1.73 -1.58
C HIS A 45 -11.25 0.56 -2.22
N ASP A 46 -10.86 -0.67 -1.92
CA ASP A 46 -11.48 -1.88 -2.48
C ASP A 46 -12.60 -2.46 -1.60
N ASP A 47 -12.92 -1.82 -0.47
CA ASP A 47 -13.86 -2.31 0.56
C ASP A 47 -13.56 -3.77 0.98
N ILE A 48 -12.28 -4.07 1.20
CA ILE A 48 -11.81 -5.39 1.63
C ILE A 48 -12.11 -5.55 3.13
N ALA A 49 -13.24 -6.20 3.42
CA ALA A 49 -13.61 -6.55 4.79
C ALA A 49 -12.66 -7.57 5.45
N GLY A 50 -12.56 -7.49 6.78
CA GLY A 50 -11.81 -8.40 7.64
C GLY A 50 -10.56 -7.77 8.25
N TRP A 51 -10.05 -8.38 9.32
CA TRP A 51 -8.85 -7.89 10.00
C TRP A 51 -7.59 -8.10 9.13
N PRO A 52 -6.80 -7.06 8.84
CA PRO A 52 -5.60 -7.16 7.99
C PRO A 52 -4.51 -8.12 8.50
N GLY A 53 -4.54 -8.49 9.79
CA GLY A 53 -3.64 -9.50 10.35
C GLY A 53 -4.02 -10.95 10.01
N ARG A 54 -5.24 -11.20 9.49
CA ARG A 54 -5.60 -12.53 8.97
C ARG A 54 -4.89 -12.76 7.65
N ALA A 55 -4.20 -13.90 7.53
CA ALA A 55 -3.42 -14.25 6.33
C ALA A 55 -4.23 -14.16 5.02
N ALA A 56 -5.52 -14.55 5.05
CA ALA A 56 -6.40 -14.45 3.89
C ALA A 56 -6.65 -13.00 3.43
N VAL A 57 -6.82 -12.07 4.38
CA VAL A 57 -7.00 -10.64 4.09
C VAL A 57 -5.67 -10.05 3.61
N GLY A 58 -4.56 -10.38 4.28
CA GLY A 58 -3.21 -9.99 3.86
C GLY A 58 -2.91 -10.36 2.40
N ARG A 59 -3.22 -11.59 1.97
CA ARG A 59 -3.04 -12.03 0.57
C ARG A 59 -3.92 -11.28 -0.42
N ARG A 60 -5.13 -10.85 -0.03
CA ARG A 60 -5.99 -10.03 -0.88
C ARG A 60 -5.40 -8.63 -1.05
N LEU A 61 -4.94 -8.02 0.05
CA LEU A 61 -4.31 -6.70 0.05
C LEU A 61 -3.00 -6.72 -0.75
N TRP A 62 -2.19 -7.76 -0.63
CA TRP A 62 -0.95 -7.90 -1.39
C TRP A 62 -1.22 -7.94 -2.91
N ARG A 63 -2.15 -8.79 -3.34
CA ARG A 63 -2.57 -8.83 -4.76
C ARG A 63 -3.14 -7.50 -5.24
N ALA A 64 -3.85 -6.77 -4.38
CA ALA A 64 -4.38 -5.45 -4.70
C ALA A 64 -3.27 -4.40 -4.87
N ALA A 65 -2.18 -4.51 -4.11
CA ALA A 65 -1.00 -3.65 -4.24
C ALA A 65 -0.23 -3.94 -5.53
N GLU A 66 0.08 -5.21 -5.81
CA GLU A 66 0.84 -5.62 -7.01
C GLU A 66 0.15 -5.21 -8.32
N LYS A 67 -1.18 -5.30 -8.36
CA LYS A 67 -1.99 -4.90 -9.52
C LYS A 67 -1.91 -3.41 -9.85
N ARG A 68 -1.58 -2.57 -8.87
CA ARG A 68 -1.57 -1.11 -9.00
C ARG A 68 -0.18 -0.53 -9.26
N LEU A 69 0.86 -1.35 -9.22
CA LEU A 69 2.22 -0.88 -9.47
C LEU A 69 2.32 -0.33 -10.90
N PRO A 70 2.68 0.96 -11.07
CA PRO A 70 2.94 1.50 -12.39
C PRO A 70 4.16 0.81 -13.02
N ARG A 71 4.32 0.99 -14.34
CA ARG A 71 5.51 0.53 -15.06
C ARG A 71 6.69 1.49 -14.91
N GLU A 72 6.39 2.77 -14.68
CA GLU A 72 7.36 3.86 -14.56
C GLU A 72 7.11 4.62 -13.27
N ARG A 73 8.09 5.45 -12.83
CA ARG A 73 7.98 6.30 -11.63
C ARG A 73 7.61 5.52 -10.36
N ILE A 74 8.23 4.34 -10.17
CA ILE A 74 7.86 3.45 -9.06
C ILE A 74 8.21 4.04 -7.70
N ALA A 75 9.32 4.78 -7.61
CA ALA A 75 9.73 5.47 -6.39
C ALA A 75 8.68 6.52 -5.99
N ASP A 76 8.26 7.38 -6.94
CA ASP A 76 7.21 8.37 -6.71
C ASP A 76 5.89 7.73 -6.29
N TYR A 77 5.47 6.65 -6.96
CA TYR A 77 4.26 5.91 -6.58
C TYR A 77 4.36 5.34 -5.17
N THR A 78 5.51 4.76 -4.83
CA THR A 78 5.75 4.14 -3.52
C THR A 78 5.68 5.20 -2.42
N GLN A 79 6.35 6.34 -2.61
CA GLN A 79 6.32 7.46 -1.68
C GLN A 79 4.91 8.06 -1.58
N ALA A 80 4.23 8.27 -2.70
CA ALA A 80 2.87 8.80 -2.72
C ALA A 80 1.88 7.90 -1.99
N MET A 81 2.03 6.58 -2.07
CA MET A 81 1.20 5.63 -1.31
C MET A 81 1.46 5.71 0.20
N MET A 82 2.71 5.90 0.63
CA MET A 82 3.03 6.12 2.04
C MET A 82 2.45 7.44 2.54
N ASP A 83 2.67 8.54 1.81
CA ASP A 83 2.21 9.88 2.17
C ASP A 83 0.69 9.98 2.19
N LEU A 84 0.01 9.40 1.19
CA LEU A 84 -1.45 9.32 1.13
C LEU A 84 -2.00 8.67 2.41
N GLY A 85 -1.40 7.58 2.89
CA GLY A 85 -1.86 6.93 4.10
C GLY A 85 -1.50 7.71 5.37
N ALA A 86 -0.35 8.35 5.39
CA ALA A 86 0.13 9.10 6.55
C ALA A 86 -0.62 10.42 6.77
N LEU A 87 -0.97 11.13 5.70
CA LEU A 87 -1.44 12.51 5.74
C LEU A 87 -2.93 12.68 5.41
N VAL A 88 -3.48 11.83 4.55
CA VAL A 88 -4.82 12.05 3.97
C VAL A 88 -5.78 10.92 4.34
N CYS A 89 -5.50 9.68 3.95
CA CYS A 89 -6.24 8.50 4.34
C CYS A 89 -5.77 7.98 5.72
N THR A 90 -5.78 8.87 6.70
CA THR A 90 -5.35 8.62 8.08
C THR A 90 -6.26 7.61 8.78
N ARG A 91 -5.80 7.06 9.90
CA ARG A 91 -6.60 6.09 10.69
C ARG A 91 -7.93 6.73 11.14
N ASN A 92 -7.83 7.90 11.75
CA ASN A 92 -8.95 8.64 12.33
C ASN A 92 -9.16 9.92 11.53
N ASN A 93 -10.42 10.22 11.18
CA ASN A 93 -10.82 11.41 10.44
C ASN A 93 -10.01 11.62 9.12
N PRO A 94 -10.10 10.68 8.15
CA PRO A 94 -9.42 10.82 6.88
C PRO A 94 -10.00 11.97 6.06
N ASP A 95 -9.14 12.74 5.40
CA ASP A 95 -9.54 13.82 4.52
C ASP A 95 -9.90 13.26 3.13
N CYS A 96 -11.12 12.75 3.01
CA CYS A 96 -11.62 12.24 1.73
C CYS A 96 -11.80 13.33 0.67
N GLY A 97 -11.91 14.60 1.06
CA GLY A 97 -12.00 15.73 0.12
C GLY A 97 -10.67 16.01 -0.58
N ALA A 98 -9.55 15.84 0.13
CA ALA A 98 -8.20 15.95 -0.43
C ALA A 98 -7.67 14.64 -1.05
N CYS A 99 -8.41 13.53 -0.96
CA CYS A 99 -7.93 12.23 -1.43
C CYS A 99 -7.98 12.13 -2.96
N PRO A 100 -6.83 11.91 -3.64
CA PRO A 100 -6.77 11.90 -5.11
C PRO A 100 -7.48 10.70 -5.75
N VAL A 101 -7.79 9.67 -4.95
CA VAL A 101 -8.49 8.44 -5.38
C VAL A 101 -9.87 8.33 -4.73
N ALA A 102 -10.46 9.45 -4.31
CA ALA A 102 -11.79 9.46 -3.71
C ALA A 102 -12.90 9.06 -4.71
N GLY A 103 -12.72 9.38 -5.99
CA GLY A 103 -13.74 9.23 -7.03
C GLY A 103 -14.24 7.80 -7.24
N ASP A 104 -13.40 6.79 -6.99
CA ASP A 104 -13.74 5.36 -7.10
C ASP A 104 -13.53 4.58 -5.79
N CYS A 105 -13.31 5.29 -4.68
CA CYS A 105 -13.15 4.66 -3.36
C CYS A 105 -14.46 4.04 -2.88
N ARG A 106 -14.48 2.69 -2.77
CA ARG A 106 -15.69 1.94 -2.42
C ARG A 106 -16.16 2.17 -0.99
N ALA A 107 -15.24 2.29 -0.03
CA ALA A 107 -15.61 2.61 1.34
C ALA A 107 -16.21 4.03 1.44
N LEU A 108 -15.75 4.99 0.63
CA LEU A 108 -16.32 6.34 0.61
C LEU A 108 -17.73 6.30 0.03
N ALA A 109 -17.90 5.69 -1.14
CA ALA A 109 -19.21 5.52 -1.78
C ALA A 109 -20.24 4.82 -0.88
N ALA A 110 -19.78 3.93 0.00
CA ALA A 110 -20.63 3.18 0.90
C ALA A 110 -20.70 3.73 2.35
N GLY A 111 -20.11 4.90 2.63
CA GLY A 111 -20.14 5.53 3.95
C GLY A 111 -19.39 4.77 5.06
N ARG A 112 -18.37 3.97 4.71
CA ARG A 112 -17.63 3.06 5.62
C ARG A 112 -16.18 3.44 5.88
N VAL A 113 -15.76 4.66 5.57
CA VAL A 113 -14.35 5.07 5.68
C VAL A 113 -13.83 5.07 7.12
N ALA A 114 -14.67 5.37 8.11
CA ALA A 114 -14.29 5.47 9.52
C ALA A 114 -14.01 4.12 10.23
N ARG A 115 -13.93 3.02 9.49
CA ARG A 115 -13.54 1.69 10.01
C ARG A 115 -12.04 1.54 10.20
#